data_AF-A0A953M007-F1
#
_entry.id   AF-A0A953M007-F1
#
_cell.length_a   1.000
_cell.length_b   1.000
_cell.length_c   1.000
_cell.angle_alpha   90.00
_cell.angle_beta   90.00
_cell.angle_gamma   90.00
#
_symmetry.space_group_name_H-M   'P 1'
#
loop_
_entity.id
_entity.type
_entity.pdbx_description
1 polymer ?
#
loop_
_entity_poly.entity_id
_entity_poly.type
_entity_poly.pdbx_seq_one_letter_code
_entity_poly.pdbx_strand_id
1 'polypeptide(L)'
;MGPRKPKPTKKELARMKVLSDMGHSPTAIAKKIGMSNHTVSKYLSMDLFSDPEIKSFMQVIRDREIDDLCLLGGKARARLHEMLDEGKTKPIETVAIMDRTFQQRRLLEGQSTANIAYAEVSSRYREAMDRLEKLCNENPGLREFVESATGGHLKMGGEDGE
;
A
#
# COMPACT_ATOMS: atom_id res chain seq x y z
N MET A 1 -38.95 -4.55 -23.27
CA MET A 1 -38.11 -3.98 -22.19
C MET A 1 -37.69 -5.12 -21.27
N GLY A 2 -36.39 -5.43 -21.18
CA GLY A 2 -35.91 -6.50 -20.30
C GLY A 2 -36.13 -6.14 -18.82
N PRO A 3 -36.24 -7.13 -17.92
CA PRO A 3 -36.45 -6.87 -16.50
C PRO A 3 -35.28 -6.04 -15.94
N ARG A 4 -35.61 -4.97 -15.20
CA ARG A 4 -34.61 -4.17 -14.47
C ARG A 4 -33.89 -5.10 -13.48
N LYS A 5 -32.57 -5.27 -13.64
CA LYS A 5 -31.77 -6.02 -12.66
C LYS A 5 -31.93 -5.35 -11.27
N PRO A 6 -32.05 -6.16 -10.20
CA PRO A 6 -32.19 -5.64 -8.84
C PRO A 6 -30.96 -4.81 -8.45
N LYS A 7 -31.16 -3.87 -7.51
CA LYS A 7 -30.06 -3.08 -6.95
C LYS A 7 -29.02 -4.03 -6.33
N PRO A 8 -27.72 -3.71 -6.43
CA PRO A 8 -26.68 -4.53 -5.80
C PRO A 8 -26.91 -4.62 -4.29
N THR A 9 -26.74 -5.81 -3.75
CA THR A 9 -26.73 -6.07 -2.31
C THR A 9 -25.47 -5.47 -1.67
N LYS A 10 -25.49 -5.27 -0.34
CA LYS A 10 -24.31 -4.80 0.41
C LYS A 10 -23.08 -5.71 0.21
N LYS A 11 -23.29 -7.03 0.10
CA LYS A 11 -22.24 -8.01 -0.20
C LYS A 11 -21.66 -7.84 -1.60
N GLU A 12 -22.51 -7.58 -2.60
CA GLU A 12 -22.05 -7.32 -3.97
C GLU A 12 -21.30 -6.00 -4.08
N LEU A 13 -21.76 -4.94 -3.38
CA LEU A 13 -21.04 -3.67 -3.30
C LEU A 13 -19.66 -3.84 -2.66
N ALA A 14 -19.59 -4.55 -1.53
CA ALA A 14 -18.32 -4.88 -0.88
C ALA A 14 -17.38 -5.63 -1.85
N ARG A 15 -17.90 -6.64 -2.57
CA ARG A 15 -17.13 -7.43 -3.53
C ARG A 15 -16.66 -6.59 -4.74
N MET A 16 -17.50 -5.69 -5.26
CA MET A 16 -17.10 -4.74 -6.33
C MET A 16 -15.92 -3.89 -5.87
N LYS A 17 -16.00 -3.34 -4.65
CA LYS A 17 -14.97 -2.46 -4.12
C LYS A 17 -13.66 -3.20 -3.91
N VAL A 18 -13.69 -4.39 -3.28
CA VAL A 18 -12.48 -5.19 -3.08
C VAL A 18 -11.82 -5.57 -4.40
N LEU A 19 -12.59 -6.01 -5.40
CA LEU A 19 -12.02 -6.33 -6.72
C LEU A 19 -11.43 -5.10 -7.42
N SER A 20 -12.05 -3.93 -7.27
CA SER A 20 -11.50 -2.67 -7.78
C SER A 20 -10.20 -2.30 -7.07
N ASP A 21 -10.13 -2.47 -5.74
CA ASP A 21 -8.93 -2.18 -4.94
C ASP A 21 -7.78 -3.15 -5.27
N MET A 22 -8.10 -4.37 -5.73
CA MET A 22 -7.14 -5.33 -6.29
C MET A 22 -6.71 -5.00 -7.74
N GLY A 23 -7.18 -3.90 -8.32
CA GLY A 23 -6.80 -3.44 -9.66
C GLY A 23 -7.59 -4.06 -10.81
N HIS A 24 -8.70 -4.74 -10.56
CA HIS A 24 -9.56 -5.20 -11.65
C HIS A 24 -10.28 -4.05 -12.33
N SER A 25 -10.35 -4.08 -13.67
CA SER A 25 -11.13 -3.10 -14.43
C SER A 25 -12.64 -3.27 -14.20
N PRO A 26 -13.45 -2.19 -14.34
CA PRO A 26 -14.91 -2.29 -14.24
C PRO A 26 -15.53 -3.33 -15.17
N THR A 27 -14.95 -3.56 -16.35
CA THR A 27 -15.37 -4.63 -17.28
C THR A 27 -15.12 -6.03 -16.70
N ALA A 28 -13.96 -6.26 -16.10
CA ALA A 28 -13.62 -7.55 -15.48
C ALA A 28 -14.50 -7.81 -14.26
N ILE A 29 -14.76 -6.78 -13.45
CA ILE A 29 -15.67 -6.85 -12.29
C ILE A 29 -17.10 -7.15 -12.74
N ALA A 30 -17.58 -6.44 -13.77
CA ALA A 30 -18.90 -6.65 -14.37
C ALA A 30 -19.08 -8.11 -14.82
N LYS A 31 -18.08 -8.70 -15.48
CA LYS A 31 -18.09 -10.11 -15.88
C LYS A 31 -18.12 -11.07 -14.68
N LYS A 32 -17.34 -10.79 -13.62
CA LYS A 32 -17.29 -11.62 -12.40
C LYS A 32 -18.58 -11.59 -11.58
N ILE A 33 -19.26 -10.44 -11.51
CA ILE A 33 -20.44 -10.24 -10.66
C ILE A 33 -21.75 -10.38 -11.47
N GLY A 34 -21.66 -10.47 -12.79
CA GLY A 34 -22.84 -10.59 -13.66
C GLY A 34 -23.61 -9.28 -13.77
N MET A 35 -22.94 -8.14 -13.69
CA MET A 35 -23.53 -6.79 -13.82
C MET A 35 -23.04 -6.07 -15.08
N SER A 36 -23.66 -4.94 -15.43
CA SER A 36 -23.16 -4.12 -16.52
C SER A 36 -21.95 -3.30 -16.08
N ASN A 37 -21.00 -3.04 -16.98
CA ASN A 37 -19.86 -2.15 -16.68
C ASN A 37 -20.35 -0.79 -16.18
N HIS A 38 -21.37 -0.21 -16.83
CA HIS A 38 -21.91 1.09 -16.43
C HIS A 38 -22.43 1.08 -14.98
N THR A 39 -23.12 0.01 -14.58
CA THR A 39 -23.59 -0.18 -13.21
C THR A 39 -22.42 -0.23 -12.22
N VAL A 40 -21.40 -1.05 -12.51
CA VAL A 40 -20.21 -1.17 -11.65
C VAL A 40 -19.51 0.18 -11.50
N SER A 41 -19.24 0.87 -12.61
CA SER A 41 -18.58 2.18 -12.61
C SER A 41 -19.37 3.21 -11.80
N LYS A 42 -20.70 3.23 -11.96
CA LYS A 42 -21.59 4.10 -11.18
C LYS A 42 -21.47 3.85 -9.67
N TYR A 43 -21.53 2.60 -9.22
CA TYR A 43 -21.50 2.31 -7.79
C TYR A 43 -20.10 2.51 -7.18
N LEU A 44 -19.03 2.24 -7.94
CA LEU A 44 -17.66 2.49 -7.48
C LEU A 44 -17.36 3.98 -7.26
N SER A 45 -18.05 4.88 -7.98
CA SER A 45 -17.89 6.33 -7.83
C SER A 45 -18.75 6.94 -6.71
N MET A 46 -19.60 6.16 -6.04
CA MET A 46 -20.48 6.65 -4.97
C MET A 46 -19.81 6.46 -3.59
N ASP A 47 -20.12 7.36 -2.65
CA ASP A 47 -19.68 7.24 -1.25
C ASP A 47 -20.60 6.30 -0.43
N LEU A 48 -20.72 5.04 -0.89
CA LEU A 48 -21.51 4.01 -0.20
C LEU A 48 -20.64 3.09 0.67
N PHE A 49 -19.32 3.11 0.47
CA PHE A 49 -18.38 2.19 1.12
C PHE A 49 -17.98 2.64 2.54
N SER A 50 -18.50 3.80 2.98
CA SER A 50 -18.33 4.32 4.32
C SER A 50 -19.21 3.60 5.36
N ASP A 51 -20.26 2.90 4.92
CA ASP A 51 -21.18 2.09 5.77
C ASP A 51 -20.40 1.01 6.56
N PRO A 52 -20.52 0.95 7.90
CA PRO A 52 -19.84 -0.04 8.74
C PRO A 52 -20.11 -1.50 8.35
N GLU A 53 -21.31 -1.81 7.88
CA GLU A 53 -21.68 -3.17 7.47
C GLU A 53 -21.03 -3.54 6.14
N ILE A 54 -20.92 -2.60 5.20
CA ILE A 54 -20.20 -2.83 3.95
C ILE A 54 -18.70 -3.00 4.23
N LYS A 55 -18.14 -2.22 5.15
CA LYS A 55 -16.74 -2.36 5.59
C LYS A 55 -16.44 -3.72 6.21
N SER A 56 -17.33 -4.26 7.03
CA SER A 56 -17.12 -5.60 7.61
C SER A 56 -17.11 -6.68 6.54
N PHE A 57 -18.02 -6.63 5.56
CA PHE A 57 -17.99 -7.53 4.42
C PHE A 57 -16.73 -7.35 3.55
N MET A 58 -16.29 -6.11 3.33
CA MET A 58 -15.04 -5.85 2.63
C MET A 58 -13.84 -6.47 3.35
N GLN A 59 -13.79 -6.39 4.68
CA GLN A 59 -12.70 -7.00 5.45
C GLN A 59 -12.68 -8.52 5.27
N VAL A 60 -13.81 -9.20 5.47
CA VAL A 60 -13.90 -10.66 5.30
C VAL A 60 -13.52 -11.11 3.90
N ILE A 61 -13.94 -10.36 2.86
CA ILE A 61 -13.56 -10.68 1.48
C ILE A 61 -12.05 -10.48 1.28
N ARG A 62 -11.48 -9.37 1.79
CA ARG A 62 -10.03 -9.11 1.69
C ARG A 62 -9.21 -10.18 2.37
N ASP A 63 -9.56 -10.58 3.59
CA ASP A 63 -8.83 -11.61 4.34
C ASP A 63 -8.80 -12.93 3.56
N ARG A 64 -9.92 -13.34 2.98
CA ARG A 64 -10.00 -14.55 2.13
C ARG A 64 -9.17 -14.47 0.87
N GLU A 65 -9.16 -13.32 0.19
CA GLU A 65 -8.34 -13.12 -1.01
C GLU A 65 -6.85 -13.14 -0.65
N ILE A 66 -6.48 -12.60 0.51
CA ILE A 66 -5.10 -12.68 1.04
C ILE A 66 -4.70 -14.13 1.31
N ASP A 67 -5.56 -14.91 1.97
CA ASP A 67 -5.31 -16.33 2.24
C ASP A 67 -5.13 -17.13 0.94
N ASP A 68 -5.99 -16.91 -0.06
CA ASP A 68 -5.90 -17.59 -1.36
C ASP A 68 -4.62 -17.20 -2.12
N LEU A 69 -4.27 -15.91 -2.13
CA LEU A 69 -3.01 -15.43 -2.72
C LEU A 69 -1.77 -16.02 -2.01
N CYS A 70 -1.84 -16.20 -0.69
CA CYS A 70 -0.78 -16.85 0.08
C CYS A 70 -0.61 -18.31 -0.34
N LEU A 71 -1.73 -19.05 -0.47
CA LEU A 71 -1.74 -20.43 -0.95
C LEU A 71 -1.21 -20.54 -2.39
N LEU A 72 -1.66 -19.67 -3.30
CA LEU A 72 -1.18 -19.61 -4.68
C LEU A 72 0.32 -19.31 -4.73
N GLY A 73 0.80 -18.39 -3.91
CA GLY A 73 2.24 -18.11 -3.76
C GLY A 73 3.02 -19.34 -3.28
N GLY A 74 2.48 -20.09 -2.32
CA GLY A 74 3.06 -21.37 -1.88
C GLY A 74 3.16 -22.40 -3.00
N LYS A 75 2.07 -22.60 -3.76
CA LYS A 75 2.05 -23.51 -4.92
C LYS A 75 3.01 -23.08 -6.02
N ALA A 76 3.06 -21.78 -6.33
CA ALA A 76 3.98 -21.25 -7.33
C ALA A 76 5.44 -21.49 -6.94
N ARG A 77 5.79 -21.32 -5.65
CA ARG A 77 7.13 -21.66 -5.15
C ARG A 77 7.43 -23.15 -5.24
N ALA A 78 6.50 -24.02 -4.82
CA ALA A 78 6.67 -25.46 -4.95
C ALA A 78 6.95 -25.87 -6.40
N ARG A 79 6.20 -25.30 -7.36
CA ARG A 79 6.42 -25.53 -8.78
C ARG A 79 7.77 -25.02 -9.27
N LEU A 80 8.23 -23.88 -8.78
CA LEU A 80 9.57 -23.37 -9.08
C LEU A 80 10.66 -24.30 -8.55
N HIS A 81 10.49 -24.86 -7.36
CA HIS A 81 11.41 -25.86 -6.81
C HIS A 81 11.46 -27.12 -7.68
N GLU A 82 10.31 -27.68 -8.09
CA GLU A 82 10.26 -28.82 -9.01
C GLU A 82 11.01 -28.53 -10.32
N MET A 83 10.81 -27.36 -10.93
CA MET A 83 11.47 -26.98 -12.17
C MET A 83 12.99 -26.88 -12.02
N LEU A 84 13.47 -26.43 -10.85
CA LEU A 84 14.89 -26.38 -10.51
C LEU A 84 15.47 -27.79 -10.33
N ASP A 85 14.77 -28.66 -9.60
CA ASP A 85 15.19 -30.05 -9.34
C ASP A 85 15.27 -30.86 -10.65
N GLU A 86 14.36 -30.61 -11.59
CA GLU A 86 14.35 -31.22 -12.92
C GLU A 86 15.45 -30.68 -13.87
N GLY A 87 16.25 -29.69 -13.43
CA GLY A 87 17.29 -29.05 -14.26
C GLY A 87 16.72 -28.26 -15.44
N LYS A 88 15.42 -27.93 -15.42
CA LYS A 88 14.72 -27.22 -16.50
C LYS A 88 14.87 -25.70 -16.39
N THR A 89 15.92 -25.22 -15.74
CA THR A 89 16.14 -23.80 -15.53
C THR A 89 17.41 -23.33 -16.20
N LYS A 90 17.25 -22.26 -16.96
CA LYS A 90 18.38 -21.50 -17.48
C LYS A 90 19.04 -20.73 -16.31
N PRO A 91 20.37 -20.57 -16.29
CA PRO A 91 21.08 -20.00 -15.13
C PRO A 91 20.65 -18.58 -14.76
N ILE A 92 20.37 -17.72 -15.75
CA ILE A 92 19.99 -16.31 -15.53
C ILE A 92 18.60 -16.23 -14.88
N GLU A 93 17.66 -17.02 -15.39
CA GLU A 93 16.30 -17.12 -14.88
C GLU A 93 16.29 -17.67 -13.46
N THR A 94 17.17 -18.63 -13.15
CA THR A 94 17.33 -19.18 -11.80
C THR A 94 17.77 -18.12 -10.80
N VAL A 95 18.78 -17.32 -11.14
CA VAL A 95 19.28 -16.22 -10.29
C VAL A 95 18.19 -15.17 -10.08
N ALA A 96 17.47 -14.79 -11.14
CA ALA A 96 16.37 -13.82 -11.05
C ALA A 96 15.19 -14.34 -10.18
N ILE A 97 14.88 -15.63 -10.26
CA ILE A 97 13.87 -16.27 -9.41
C ILE A 97 14.34 -16.26 -7.94
N MET A 98 15.61 -16.56 -7.69
CA MET A 98 16.20 -16.57 -6.35
C MET A 98 16.13 -15.19 -5.70
N ASP A 99 16.54 -14.14 -6.43
CA ASP A 99 16.49 -12.75 -5.95
C ASP A 99 15.04 -12.29 -5.69
N ARG A 100 14.13 -12.59 -6.61
CA ARG A 100 12.71 -12.21 -6.48
C ARG A 100 12.02 -12.93 -5.31
N THR A 101 12.29 -14.21 -5.11
CA THR A 101 11.72 -14.98 -3.99
C THR A 101 12.29 -14.54 -2.65
N PHE A 102 13.59 -14.19 -2.60
CA PHE A 102 14.22 -13.62 -1.41
C PHE A 102 13.63 -12.25 -1.04
N GLN A 103 13.44 -11.36 -2.02
CA GLN A 103 12.81 -10.05 -1.81
C GLN A 103 11.34 -10.17 -1.37
N GLN A 104 10.57 -11.06 -2.00
CA GLN A 104 9.17 -11.33 -1.63
C GLN A 104 9.05 -11.88 -0.20
N ARG A 105 9.97 -12.76 0.21
CA ARG A 105 10.01 -13.32 1.57
C ARG A 105 10.33 -12.24 2.61
N ARG A 106 11.34 -11.39 2.37
CA ARG A 106 11.67 -10.28 3.29
C ARG A 106 10.53 -9.28 3.45
N LEU A 107 9.77 -9.01 2.38
CA LEU A 107 8.59 -8.14 2.45
C LEU A 107 7.48 -8.72 3.32
N LEU A 108 7.29 -10.04 3.31
CA LEU A 108 6.26 -10.73 4.10
C LEU A 108 6.69 -10.98 5.56
N GLU A 109 7.98 -11.17 5.82
CA GLU A 109 8.52 -11.38 7.18
C GLU A 109 8.68 -10.07 7.98
N GLY A 110 8.30 -8.92 7.41
CA GLY A 110 8.51 -7.61 8.05
C GLY A 110 9.98 -7.21 8.19
N GLN A 111 10.90 -8.02 7.64
CA GLN A 111 12.36 -7.84 7.70
C GLN A 111 12.93 -7.18 6.44
N SER A 112 12.08 -6.60 5.60
CA SER A 112 12.49 -5.67 4.55
C SER A 112 12.84 -4.31 5.19
N THR A 113 13.97 -4.26 5.86
CA THR A 113 14.55 -3.01 6.36
C THR A 113 15.13 -2.20 5.19
N ALA A 114 14.83 -0.89 5.19
CA ALA A 114 15.55 0.22 4.56
C ALA A 114 15.07 0.76 3.19
N ASN A 115 13.84 1.28 3.13
CA ASN A 115 13.64 2.62 2.57
C ASN A 115 12.50 3.43 3.23
N ILE A 116 11.73 2.82 4.14
CA ILE A 116 10.70 3.51 4.94
C ILE A 116 11.35 4.25 6.11
N ALA A 117 12.39 3.69 6.74
CA ALA A 117 13.08 4.34 7.86
C ALA A 117 13.67 5.71 7.48
N TYR A 118 14.31 5.86 6.31
CA TYR A 118 14.92 7.14 5.96
C TYR A 118 13.88 8.21 5.60
N ALA A 119 12.85 7.87 4.80
CA ALA A 119 11.82 8.83 4.41
C ALA A 119 10.95 9.25 5.61
N GLU A 120 10.59 8.31 6.49
CA GLU A 120 9.81 8.58 7.68
C GLU A 120 10.63 9.32 8.74
N VAL A 121 11.90 8.95 8.97
CA VAL A 121 12.81 9.69 9.85
C VAL A 121 13.07 11.09 9.29
N SER A 122 13.24 11.25 7.97
CA SER A 122 13.42 12.55 7.33
C SER A 122 12.15 13.42 7.39
N SER A 123 10.95 12.83 7.36
CA SER A 123 9.69 13.55 7.59
C SER A 123 9.57 14.00 9.04
N ARG A 124 9.79 13.08 9.99
CA ARG A 124 9.75 13.38 11.43
C ARG A 124 10.82 14.37 11.85
N TYR A 125 12.01 14.30 11.25
CA TYR A 125 13.09 15.27 11.46
C TYR A 125 12.65 16.65 10.97
N ARG A 126 12.11 16.77 9.74
CA ARG A 126 11.57 18.04 9.23
C ARG A 126 10.47 18.62 10.12
N GLU A 127 9.49 17.80 10.53
CA GLU A 127 8.42 18.25 11.43
C GLU A 127 8.95 18.73 12.80
N ALA A 128 9.98 18.07 13.33
CA ALA A 128 10.63 18.48 14.57
C ALA A 128 11.39 19.80 14.41
N MET A 129 12.07 19.99 13.27
CA MET A 129 12.78 21.22 12.95
C MET A 129 11.82 22.41 12.78
N ASP A 130 10.72 22.24 12.04
CA ASP A 130 9.71 23.29 11.85
C ASP A 130 9.08 23.72 13.18
N ARG A 131 8.83 22.76 14.09
CA ARG A 131 8.32 23.07 15.44
C ARG A 131 9.33 23.83 16.27
N LEU A 132 10.60 23.44 16.19
CA LEU A 132 11.67 24.11 16.93
C LEU A 132 11.87 25.55 16.42
N GLU A 133 11.79 25.76 15.11
CA GLU A 133 11.83 27.10 14.51
C GLU A 133 10.67 27.98 15.00
N LYS A 134 9.45 27.43 15.00
CA LYS A 134 8.26 28.13 15.51
C LYS A 134 8.43 28.52 16.98
N LEU A 135 8.93 27.62 17.81
CA LEU A 135 9.17 27.89 19.24
C LEU A 135 10.27 28.95 19.45
N CYS A 136 11.31 28.96 18.62
CA CYS A 136 12.37 29.99 18.66
C CYS A 136 11.84 31.36 18.22
N ASN A 137 10.95 31.40 17.22
CA ASN A 137 10.30 32.64 16.79
C ASN A 137 9.34 33.18 17.85
N GLU A 138 8.64 32.30 18.57
CA GLU A 138 7.77 32.67 19.69
C GLU A 138 8.55 33.06 20.96
N ASN A 139 9.79 32.56 21.13
CA ASN A 139 10.64 32.80 22.28
C ASN A 139 12.10 33.04 21.86
N PRO A 140 12.49 34.29 21.55
CA PRO A 140 13.79 34.60 20.96
C PRO A 140 15.00 34.13 21.79
N GLY A 141 14.86 34.07 23.12
CA GLY A 141 15.93 33.59 24.02
C GLY A 141 16.23 32.10 23.94
N LEU A 142 15.38 31.28 23.29
CA LEU A 142 15.64 29.87 23.06
C LEU A 142 16.63 29.62 21.91
N ARG A 143 16.80 30.59 21.01
CA ARG A 143 17.65 30.44 19.82
C ARG A 143 19.12 30.28 20.21
N GLU A 144 19.61 31.12 21.12
CA GLU A 144 20.97 31.06 21.65
C GLU A 144 21.25 29.75 22.41
N PHE A 145 20.25 29.23 23.13
CA PHE A 145 20.34 27.96 23.82
C PHE A 145 20.46 26.76 22.86
N VAL A 146 19.68 26.75 21.77
CA VAL A 146 19.73 25.69 20.76
C VAL A 146 21.06 25.71 19.98
N GLU A 147 21.55 26.89 19.61
CA GLU A 147 22.83 27.05 18.92
C GLU A 147 24.01 26.58 19.79
N SER A 148 23.96 26.86 21.10
CA SER A 148 24.93 26.36 22.08
C SER A 148 24.86 24.84 22.25
N ALA A 149 23.65 24.27 22.38
CA ALA A 149 23.46 22.84 22.62
C ALA A 149 23.79 21.94 21.42
N THR A 150 23.67 22.47 20.19
CA THR A 150 23.92 21.73 18.95
C THR A 150 25.34 21.91 18.41
N GLY A 151 26.20 22.66 19.11
CA GLY A 151 27.58 22.93 18.70
C GLY A 151 27.70 23.66 17.36
N GLY A 152 26.66 24.42 16.97
CA GLY A 152 26.65 25.18 15.71
C GLY A 152 26.39 24.36 14.44
N HIS A 153 26.04 23.07 14.53
CA HIS A 153 25.76 22.23 13.36
C HIS A 153 24.37 22.43 12.74
N LEU A 154 23.45 23.08 13.46
CA LEU A 154 22.10 23.40 12.99
C LEU A 154 22.00 24.91 12.75
N LYS A 155 22.35 25.37 11.54
CA LYS A 155 22.01 26.73 11.10
C LYS A 155 20.55 26.75 10.65
N MET A 156 19.67 27.25 11.53
CA MET A 156 18.30 27.57 11.16
C MET A 156 18.32 28.86 10.34
N GLY A 157 17.82 28.77 9.10
CA GLY A 157 18.04 29.72 8.01
C GLY A 157 17.99 31.19 8.40
N GLY A 158 19.04 31.91 8.01
CA GLY A 158 19.04 33.33 7.74
C GLY A 158 19.24 33.50 6.23
N GLU A 159 18.47 34.42 5.68
CA GLU A 159 18.39 34.84 4.28
C GLU A 159 19.75 35.06 3.62
N ASP A 160 19.86 34.75 2.34
CA ASP A 160 20.66 35.54 1.40
C ASP A 160 19.88 35.61 0.09
N GLY A 161 19.07 36.67 -0.01
CA GLY A 161 18.64 37.20 -1.29
C GLY A 161 19.72 38.16 -1.79
N GLU A 162 20.22 37.90 -3.00
CA GLU A 162 20.64 38.88 -3.99
C GLU A 162 20.16 38.41 -5.37
#